data_AF-A0A7Y4ZAF2-F1
#
_entry.id   AF-A0A7Y4ZAF2-F1
#
_cell.length_a   1.000
_cell.length_b   1.000
_cell.length_c   1.000
_cell.angle_alpha   90.00
_cell.angle_beta   90.00
_cell.angle_gamma   90.00
#
_symmetry.space_group_name_H-M   'P 1'
#
loop_
_entity.id
_entity.type
_entity.pdbx_description
1 polymer ?
#
loop_
_entity_poly.entity_id
_entity_poly.type
_entity_poly.pdbx_seq_one_letter_code
_entity_poly.pdbx_strand_id
1 'polypeptide(L)'
;MNNNDNTPWTRAEFEAQLRGMEKYYHIHHPYHTLMNEGKLTKEQIQGWVANRYYYQVSIPRKDANILANCPDRETRAKWIQRIMDHDG
;
A
#
# COMPACT_ATOMS: atom_id res chain seq x y z
N MET A 1 -6.43 31.36 -20.14
CA MET A 1 -6.30 30.16 -19.29
C MET A 1 -7.39 29.21 -19.75
N ASN A 2 -7.01 28.11 -20.42
CA ASN A 2 -7.99 27.20 -21.03
C ASN A 2 -8.74 26.41 -19.95
N ASN A 3 -10.07 26.45 -19.99
CA ASN A 3 -11.02 25.80 -19.06
C ASN A 3 -11.04 24.25 -19.14
N ASN A 4 -9.97 23.59 -19.61
CA ASN A 4 -9.93 22.13 -19.78
C ASN A 4 -9.31 21.37 -18.60
N ASP A 5 -8.75 22.06 -17.59
CA ASP A 5 -8.04 21.42 -16.48
C ASP A 5 -8.97 20.82 -15.40
N ASN A 6 -10.29 21.01 -15.52
CA ASN A 6 -11.27 20.60 -14.50
C ASN A 6 -12.25 19.51 -14.97
N THR A 7 -12.08 18.96 -16.16
CA THR A 7 -12.88 17.83 -16.62
C THR A 7 -12.43 16.57 -15.87
N PRO A 8 -13.31 15.88 -15.13
CA PRO A 8 -12.94 14.62 -14.48
C PRO A 8 -12.50 13.60 -15.52
N TRP A 9 -11.40 12.92 -15.26
CA TRP A 9 -10.93 11.84 -16.12
C TRP A 9 -11.98 10.74 -16.24
N THR A 10 -11.98 10.06 -17.38
CA THR A 10 -12.70 8.79 -17.49
C THR A 10 -12.12 7.77 -16.51
N ARG A 11 -12.88 6.71 -16.19
CA ARG A 11 -12.40 5.64 -15.30
C ARG A 11 -11.06 5.06 -15.77
N ALA A 12 -10.92 4.80 -17.08
CA ALA A 12 -9.72 4.21 -17.65
C ALA A 12 -8.51 5.14 -17.54
N GLU A 13 -8.70 6.42 -17.85
CA GLU A 13 -7.65 7.44 -17.69
C GLU A 13 -7.26 7.61 -16.23
N PHE A 14 -8.21 7.69 -15.30
CA PHE A 14 -7.92 7.81 -13.88
C PHE A 14 -7.13 6.60 -13.37
N GLU A 15 -7.53 5.38 -13.72
CA GLU A 15 -6.78 4.18 -13.36
C GLU A 15 -5.36 4.20 -13.95
N ALA A 16 -5.21 4.61 -15.21
CA ALA A 16 -3.90 4.73 -15.84
C ALA A 16 -3.00 5.74 -15.10
N GLN A 17 -3.56 6.87 -14.65
CA GLN A 17 -2.82 7.86 -13.86
C GLN A 17 -2.40 7.32 -12.49
N LEU A 18 -3.29 6.58 -11.80
CA LEU A 18 -2.94 5.90 -10.54
C LEU A 18 -1.82 4.87 -10.75
N ARG A 19 -1.89 4.04 -11.80
CA ARG A 19 -0.85 3.07 -12.13
C ARG A 19 0.46 3.73 -12.57
N GLY A 20 0.39 4.90 -13.20
CA GLY A 20 1.56 5.71 -13.56
C GLY A 20 2.39 6.19 -12.37
N MET A 21 1.86 6.11 -11.14
CA MET A 21 2.61 6.37 -9.91
C MET A 21 3.55 5.22 -9.51
N GLU A 22 3.50 4.07 -10.20
CA GLU A 22 4.37 2.91 -9.95
C GLU A 22 5.86 3.26 -9.90
N LYS A 23 6.30 4.25 -10.70
CA LYS A 23 7.68 4.75 -10.69
C LYS A 23 8.17 5.25 -9.33
N TYR A 24 7.25 5.56 -8.41
CA TYR A 24 7.55 5.98 -7.03
C TYR A 24 7.41 4.85 -6.01
N TYR A 25 7.06 3.64 -6.44
CA TYR A 25 6.90 2.50 -5.54
C TYR A 25 8.24 2.03 -4.97
N HIS A 26 8.23 1.46 -3.75
CA HIS A 26 9.46 1.13 -3.03
C HIS A 26 10.32 0.04 -3.68
N ILE A 27 9.81 -0.64 -4.70
CA ILE A 27 10.56 -1.67 -5.42
C ILE A 27 11.82 -1.09 -6.07
N HIS A 28 11.78 0.20 -6.41
CA HIS A 28 12.87 0.98 -7.00
C HIS A 28 13.82 1.57 -5.96
N HIS A 29 13.54 1.44 -4.65
CA HIS A 29 14.41 1.98 -3.62
C HIS A 29 15.73 1.19 -3.57
N PRO A 30 16.90 1.83 -3.45
CA PRO A 30 18.21 1.14 -3.49
C PRO A 30 18.31 -0.03 -2.52
N TYR A 31 17.75 0.10 -1.32
CA TYR A 31 17.72 -0.98 -0.33
C TYR A 31 16.96 -2.22 -0.83
N HIS A 32 15.84 -2.05 -1.52
CA HIS A 32 15.05 -3.15 -2.09
C HIS A 32 15.78 -3.79 -3.27
N THR A 33 16.41 -2.98 -4.13
CA THR A 33 17.26 -3.48 -5.23
C THR A 33 18.41 -4.33 -4.69
N LEU A 34 19.16 -3.85 -3.70
CA LEU A 34 20.26 -4.59 -3.08
C LEU A 34 19.79 -5.89 -2.41
N MET A 35 18.59 -5.88 -1.81
CA MET A 35 17.99 -7.07 -1.22
C MET A 35 17.69 -8.13 -2.28
N ASN A 36 17.03 -7.75 -3.37
CA ASN A 36 16.68 -8.66 -4.46
C ASN A 36 17.92 -9.21 -5.18
N GLU A 37 18.98 -8.41 -5.27
CA GLU A 37 20.27 -8.84 -5.84
C GLU A 37 21.11 -9.70 -4.88
N GLY A 38 20.63 -9.94 -3.65
CA GLY A 38 21.34 -10.75 -2.65
C GLY A 38 22.60 -10.07 -2.07
N LYS A 39 22.69 -8.74 -2.15
CA LYS A 39 23.87 -7.96 -1.75
C LYS A 39 23.84 -7.43 -0.32
N LEU A 40 22.72 -7.56 0.38
CA LEU A 40 22.61 -7.15 1.78
C LEU A 40 23.31 -8.15 2.70
N THR A 41 23.91 -7.64 3.77
CA THR A 41 24.43 -8.50 4.85
C THR A 41 23.27 -9.12 5.64
N LYS A 42 23.59 -10.14 6.43
CA LYS A 42 22.63 -10.79 7.32
C LYS A 42 21.99 -9.77 8.28
N GLU A 43 22.80 -8.89 8.87
CA GLU A 43 22.36 -7.87 9.83
C GLU A 43 21.41 -6.87 9.18
N GLN A 44 21.66 -6.49 7.92
CA GLN A 44 20.78 -5.63 7.15
C GLN A 44 19.42 -6.29 6.91
N ILE A 45 19.40 -7.55 6.45
CA ILE A 45 18.15 -8.30 6.28
C ILE A 45 17.38 -8.42 7.61
N GLN A 46 18.06 -8.75 8.70
CA GLN A 46 17.44 -8.82 10.03
C GLN A 46 16.85 -7.49 10.45
N GLY A 47 17.56 -6.39 10.22
CA GLY A 47 17.06 -5.03 10.47
C GLY A 47 15.82 -4.73 9.65
N TRP A 48 15.80 -5.07 8.36
CA TRP A 48 14.61 -4.91 7.52
C TRP A 48 13.44 -5.74 8.03
N VAL A 49 13.64 -7.02 8.36
CA VAL A 49 12.57 -7.89 8.88
C VAL A 49 11.99 -7.33 10.18
N ALA A 50 12.84 -6.95 11.13
CA ALA A 50 12.42 -6.40 12.42
C ALA A 50 11.61 -5.10 12.26
N ASN A 51 12.02 -4.21 11.35
CA ASN A 51 11.28 -2.98 11.09
C ASN A 51 10.00 -3.23 10.29
N ARG A 52 10.03 -4.15 9.33
CA ARG A 52 8.86 -4.48 8.51
C ARG A 52 7.78 -5.18 9.34
N TYR A 53 8.16 -5.94 10.37
CA TYR A 53 7.21 -6.49 11.35
C TYR A 53 6.30 -5.40 11.93
N TYR A 54 6.86 -4.25 12.33
CA TYR A 54 6.05 -3.13 12.86
C TYR A 54 5.03 -2.59 11.84
N TYR A 55 5.41 -2.52 10.57
CA TYR A 55 4.48 -2.18 9.50
C TYR A 55 3.39 -3.25 9.38
N GLN A 56 3.73 -4.54 9.38
CA GLN A 56 2.77 -5.65 9.25
C GLN A 56 1.73 -5.63 10.37
N VAL A 57 2.14 -5.52 11.64
CA VAL A 57 1.20 -5.47 12.78
C VAL A 57 0.38 -4.18 12.85
N SER A 58 0.80 -3.14 12.11
CA SER A 58 0.04 -1.89 12.00
C SER A 58 -1.04 -1.94 10.91
N ILE A 59 -0.94 -2.87 9.95
CA ILE A 59 -1.95 -3.03 8.88
C ILE A 59 -3.36 -3.28 9.44
N PRO A 60 -3.60 -4.30 10.30
CA PRO A 60 -4.95 -4.57 10.82
C PRO A 60 -5.48 -3.40 11.67
N ARG A 61 -4.60 -2.70 12.42
CA ARG A 61 -4.97 -1.48 13.16
C ARG A 61 -5.44 -0.37 12.23
N LYS A 62 -4.71 -0.13 11.13
CA LYS A 62 -5.09 0.84 10.11
C LYS A 62 -6.39 0.43 9.42
N ASP A 63 -6.59 -0.85 9.10
CA ASP A 63 -7.81 -1.34 8.46
C ASP A 63 -9.02 -1.28 9.39
N ALA A 64 -8.85 -1.49 10.70
CA ALA A 64 -9.89 -1.28 11.70
C ALA A 64 -10.36 0.19 11.74
N ASN A 65 -9.44 1.15 11.61
CA ASN A 65 -9.79 2.57 11.55
C ASN A 65 -10.58 2.92 10.26
N ILE A 66 -10.30 2.26 9.14
CA ILE A 66 -11.11 2.40 7.92
C ILE A 66 -12.53 1.87 8.16
N LEU A 67 -12.66 0.70 8.79
CA LEU A 67 -13.96 0.11 9.13
C LEU A 67 -14.78 1.01 10.07
N ALA A 68 -14.15 1.57 11.10
CA ALA A 68 -14.81 2.47 12.06
C ALA A 68 -15.37 3.74 11.40
N ASN A 69 -14.74 4.21 10.32
CA ASN A 69 -15.18 5.39 9.57
C ASN A 69 -16.07 5.04 8.36
N CYS A 70 -16.42 3.77 8.13
CA CYS A 70 -17.17 3.33 6.96
C CYS A 70 -18.66 3.07 7.30
N PRO A 71 -19.59 3.96 6.90
CA PRO A 71 -21.02 3.78 7.21
C PRO A 71 -21.65 2.64 6.40
N ASP A 72 -21.10 2.31 5.22
CA ASP A 72 -21.66 1.31 4.32
C ASP A 72 -21.38 -0.14 4.78
N ARG A 73 -22.46 -0.89 5.03
CA ARG A 73 -22.37 -2.26 5.56
C ARG A 73 -21.69 -3.22 4.58
N GLU A 74 -21.99 -3.12 3.30
CA GLU A 74 -21.47 -4.06 2.30
C GLU A 74 -19.96 -3.89 2.09
N THR A 75 -19.49 -2.65 2.10
CA THR A 75 -18.06 -2.34 2.09
C THR A 75 -17.38 -2.86 3.35
N ARG A 76 -17.97 -2.66 4.54
CA ARG A 76 -17.40 -3.22 5.78
C ARG A 76 -17.27 -4.74 5.73
N ALA A 77 -18.29 -5.44 5.22
CA ALA A 77 -18.28 -6.90 5.10
C ALA A 77 -17.16 -7.42 4.17
N LYS A 78 -16.77 -6.65 3.15
CA LYS A 78 -15.61 -6.98 2.30
C LYS A 78 -14.29 -6.60 2.97
N TRP A 79 -14.25 -5.49 3.70
CA TRP A 79 -13.01 -4.95 4.26
C TRP A 79 -12.49 -5.76 5.46
N ILE A 80 -13.38 -6.35 6.27
CA ILE A 80 -13.01 -7.13 7.45
C ILE A 80 -12.10 -8.32 7.13
N GLN A 81 -12.18 -8.89 5.92
CA GLN A 81 -11.28 -9.95 5.46
C GLN A 81 -9.81 -9.55 5.60
N ARG A 82 -9.46 -8.29 5.32
CA ARG A 82 -8.08 -7.80 5.42
C ARG A 82 -7.52 -7.91 6.83
N ILE A 83 -8.36 -7.73 7.85
CA ILE A 83 -7.97 -7.87 9.26
C ILE A 83 -7.80 -9.35 9.60
N MET A 84 -8.76 -10.19 9.22
CA MET A 84 -8.68 -11.65 9.44
C MET A 84 -7.44 -12.26 8.78
N ASP A 85 -7.10 -11.82 7.55
CA ASP A 85 -5.90 -12.28 6.85
C ASP A 85 -4.59 -11.96 7.59
N HIS A 86 -4.57 -10.92 8.44
CA HIS A 86 -3.39 -10.53 9.22
C HIS A 86 -3.39 -11.09 10.65
N ASP A 87 -4.56 -11.14 11.31
CA ASP A 87 -4.68 -11.48 12.72
C ASP A 87 -5.02 -12.97 12.97
N GLY A 88 -5.58 -13.67 11.97
CA GLY A 88 -6.05 -15.07 12.08
C GLY A 88 -7.54 -15.18 12.32
#